data_AF-A0A939X6R9-F1
#
_entry.id   AF-A0A939X6R9-F1
#
_cell.length_a   1.000
_cell.length_b   1.000
_cell.length_c   1.000
_cell.angle_alpha   90.00
_cell.angle_beta   90.00
_cell.angle_gamma   90.00
#
_symmetry.space_group_name_H-M   'P 1'
#
loop_
_entity.id
_entity.type
_entity.pdbx_description
1 polymer ?
#
loop_
_entity_poly.entity_id
_entity_poly.type
_entity_poly.pdbx_seq_one_letter_code
_entity_poly.pdbx_strand_id
1 'polypeptide(L)'
;MIKSSFFSFIFSLSFLIIETALLSNISFLPVVPDLALLILIYVSFYNGSISGEVNGFLSGMILDFLSVSPLGLNSLLRTIIGFITGCFKDFINVDTVFFPAILAAIATFVKAMLLFVVSFLFGGKIAVYHLSESLFWIELCMNTVLAPLMFAFLRLFSSWLLIMPKSASYAKE
;
A
#
# COMPACT_ATOMS: atom_id res chain seq x y z
N MET A 1 11.94 13.40 -8.92
CA MET A 1 11.62 12.92 -7.56
C MET A 1 10.45 13.70 -6.94
N ILE A 2 10.58 14.99 -6.64
CA ILE A 2 9.53 15.79 -5.97
C ILE A 2 8.17 15.75 -6.69
N LYS A 3 8.16 15.91 -8.03
CA LYS A 3 6.92 15.85 -8.82
C LYS A 3 6.19 14.51 -8.68
N SER A 4 6.92 13.39 -8.71
CA SER A 4 6.33 12.04 -8.66
C SER A 4 5.82 11.69 -7.26
N SER A 5 6.52 12.10 -6.20
CA SER A 5 6.01 11.98 -4.83
C SER A 5 4.72 12.80 -4.62
N PHE A 6 4.64 13.99 -5.21
CA PHE A 6 3.44 14.83 -5.12
C PHE A 6 2.21 14.18 -5.78
N PHE A 7 2.36 13.62 -6.99
CA PHE A 7 1.26 12.89 -7.65
C PHE A 7 0.89 11.61 -6.90
N SER A 8 1.88 10.90 -6.36
CA SER A 8 1.64 9.70 -5.53
C SER A 8 0.83 10.02 -4.29
N PHE A 9 1.13 11.15 -3.64
CA PHE A 9 0.37 11.65 -2.51
C PHE A 9 -1.08 11.97 -2.87
N ILE A 10 -1.31 12.68 -3.99
CA ILE A 10 -2.67 13.00 -4.47
C ILE A 10 -3.45 11.71 -4.77
N PHE A 11 -2.84 10.77 -5.48
CA PHE A 11 -3.48 9.48 -5.79
C PHE A 11 -3.84 8.72 -4.52
N SER A 12 -2.91 8.63 -3.57
CA SER A 12 -3.18 7.98 -2.29
C SER A 12 -4.34 8.66 -1.55
N LEU A 13 -4.38 9.99 -1.52
CA LEU A 13 -5.46 10.74 -0.86
C LEU A 13 -6.81 10.46 -1.54
N SER A 14 -6.87 10.51 -2.88
CA SER A 14 -8.11 10.25 -3.62
C SER A 14 -8.65 8.84 -3.38
N PHE A 15 -7.78 7.82 -3.43
CA PHE A 15 -8.20 6.44 -3.19
C PHE A 15 -8.58 6.18 -1.73
N LEU A 16 -7.92 6.84 -0.79
CA LEU A 16 -8.27 6.75 0.63
C LEU A 16 -9.65 7.36 0.92
N ILE A 17 -10.00 8.45 0.23
CA ILE A 17 -11.36 9.00 0.28
C ILE A 17 -12.36 8.03 -0.37
N ILE A 18 -12.01 7.41 -1.50
CA ILE A 18 -12.87 6.42 -2.16
C ILE A 18 -13.12 5.20 -1.27
N GLU A 19 -12.08 4.63 -0.65
CA GLU A 19 -12.25 3.46 0.21
C GLU A 19 -13.01 3.79 1.51
N THR A 20 -12.78 4.96 2.11
CA THR A 20 -13.48 5.38 3.34
C THR A 20 -14.90 5.92 3.11
N ALA A 21 -15.22 6.45 1.93
CA ALA A 21 -16.53 7.02 1.64
C ALA A 21 -17.43 6.10 0.81
N LEU A 22 -16.88 5.40 -0.19
CA LEU A 22 -17.66 4.53 -1.06
C LEU A 22 -17.63 3.09 -0.58
N LEU A 23 -16.44 2.50 -0.42
CA LEU A 23 -16.33 1.07 -0.12
C LEU A 23 -16.82 0.71 1.28
N SER A 24 -16.61 1.59 2.26
CA SER A 24 -17.11 1.43 3.63
C SER A 24 -18.64 1.41 3.73
N ASN A 25 -19.35 2.05 2.79
CA ASN A 25 -20.81 2.14 2.78
C ASN A 25 -21.47 0.99 1.98
N ILE A 26 -20.69 0.14 1.31
CA ILE A 26 -21.24 -0.99 0.57
C ILE A 26 -21.52 -2.13 1.56
N SER A 27 -22.80 -2.35 1.86
CA SER A 27 -23.28 -3.36 2.83
C SER A 27 -22.89 -4.81 2.48
N PHE A 28 -22.50 -5.06 1.23
CA PHE A 28 -22.09 -6.38 0.74
C PHE A 28 -20.60 -6.68 0.99
N LEU A 29 -19.74 -5.68 1.21
CA LEU A 29 -18.33 -5.93 1.51
C LEU A 29 -18.15 -6.18 3.02
N PRO A 30 -17.70 -7.38 3.43
CA PRO A 30 -17.44 -7.65 4.84
C PRO A 30 -16.20 -6.90 5.37
N VAL A 31 -15.25 -6.58 4.49
CA VAL A 31 -14.04 -5.80 4.78
C VAL A 31 -13.70 -4.92 3.58
N VAL A 32 -13.20 -3.71 3.86
CA VAL A 32 -12.76 -2.75 2.84
C VAL A 32 -11.32 -3.09 2.41
N PRO A 33 -11.05 -3.33 1.11
CA PRO A 33 -9.68 -3.49 0.62
C PRO A 33 -8.88 -2.19 0.77
N ASP A 34 -7.57 -2.33 1.00
CA ASP A 34 -6.65 -1.22 1.26
C ASP A 34 -6.01 -0.76 -0.06
N LEU A 35 -6.74 0.07 -0.81
CA LEU A 35 -6.32 0.54 -2.13
C LEU A 35 -5.15 1.52 -2.02
N ALA A 36 -5.14 2.34 -0.97
CA ALA A 36 -4.03 3.25 -0.69
C ALA A 36 -2.72 2.48 -0.42
N LEU A 37 -2.78 1.32 0.24
CA LEU A 37 -1.61 0.44 0.42
C LEU A 37 -1.11 -0.11 -0.92
N LEU A 38 -2.01 -0.51 -1.83
CA LEU A 38 -1.60 -0.99 -3.16
C LEU A 38 -0.85 0.08 -3.96
N ILE A 39 -1.30 1.35 -3.88
CA ILE A 39 -0.60 2.49 -4.49
C ILE A 39 0.78 2.68 -3.87
N LEU A 40 0.89 2.61 -2.54
CA LEU A 40 2.16 2.70 -1.83
C LEU A 40 3.14 1.62 -2.30
N ILE A 41 2.70 0.36 -2.38
CA ILE A 41 3.54 -0.76 -2.85
C ILE A 41 4.02 -0.48 -4.28
N TYR A 42 3.12 -0.06 -5.18
CA TYR A 42 3.47 0.28 -6.56
C TYR A 42 4.54 1.37 -6.62
N VAL A 43 4.27 2.52 -6.00
CA VAL A 43 5.17 3.67 -6.03
C VAL A 43 6.52 3.32 -5.40
N SER A 44 6.50 2.64 -4.25
CA SER A 44 7.71 2.24 -3.56
C SER A 44 8.56 1.27 -4.37
N PHE A 45 7.92 0.24 -4.93
CA PHE A 45 8.61 -0.78 -5.71
C PHE A 45 9.32 -0.18 -6.93
N TYR A 46 8.71 0.78 -7.63
CA TYR A 46 9.33 1.37 -8.83
C TYR A 46 10.26 2.55 -8.53
N ASN A 47 9.96 3.38 -7.53
CA ASN A 47 10.77 4.56 -7.22
C ASN A 47 11.90 4.28 -6.23
N GLY A 48 11.78 3.23 -5.40
CA GLY A 48 12.77 2.78 -4.43
C GLY A 48 12.40 3.12 -2.99
N SER A 49 13.20 2.62 -2.05
CA SER A 49 12.96 2.68 -0.60
C SER A 49 12.72 4.10 -0.07
N ILE A 50 13.55 5.08 -0.42
CA ILE A 50 13.42 6.48 0.04
C ILE A 50 12.06 7.06 -0.39
N SER A 51 11.63 6.78 -1.63
CA SER A 51 10.32 7.23 -2.10
C SER A 51 9.19 6.50 -1.40
N GLY A 52 9.36 5.20 -1.12
CA GLY A 52 8.44 4.39 -0.33
C GLY A 52 8.25 4.90 1.09
N GLU A 53 9.32 5.25 1.78
CA GLU A 53 9.28 5.80 3.14
C GLU A 53 8.49 7.11 3.19
N VAL A 54 8.82 8.07 2.30
CA VAL A 54 8.18 9.38 2.28
C VAL A 54 6.69 9.25 1.93
N ASN A 55 6.34 8.48 0.91
CA ASN A 55 4.94 8.27 0.53
C ASN A 55 4.18 7.44 1.59
N GLY A 56 4.85 6.49 2.25
CA GLY A 56 4.29 5.69 3.34
C GLY A 56 3.96 6.54 4.55
N PHE A 57 4.88 7.41 4.96
CA PHE A 57 4.67 8.35 6.05
C PHE A 57 3.49 9.29 5.77
N LEU A 58 3.48 9.92 4.59
CA LEU A 58 2.45 10.88 4.20
C LEU A 58 1.06 10.23 4.04
N SER A 59 0.98 9.09 3.36
CA SER A 59 -0.29 8.36 3.21
C SER A 59 -0.81 7.83 4.54
N GLY A 60 0.08 7.36 5.42
CA GLY A 60 -0.29 6.93 6.76
C GLY A 60 -0.72 8.07 7.66
N MET A 61 -0.12 9.26 7.55
CA MET A 61 -0.60 10.43 8.29
C MET A 61 -2.02 10.80 7.87
N ILE A 62 -2.31 10.79 6.57
CA ILE A 62 -3.67 11.03 6.07
C ILE A 62 -4.64 9.99 6.67
N LEU A 63 -4.25 8.71 6.65
CA LEU A 63 -5.10 7.65 7.20
C LEU A 63 -5.35 7.84 8.70
N ASP A 64 -4.32 8.25 9.45
CA ASP A 64 -4.46 8.54 10.87
C ASP A 64 -5.40 9.73 11.14
N PHE A 65 -5.48 10.72 10.24
CA PHE A 65 -6.46 11.81 10.36
C PHE A 65 -7.89 11.41 9.98
N LEU A 66 -8.05 10.50 9.01
CA LEU A 66 -9.35 10.08 8.50
C LEU A 66 -9.95 8.91 9.29
N SER A 67 -9.15 8.20 10.06
CA SER A 67 -9.58 7.07 10.89
C SER A 67 -9.55 7.42 12.38
N VAL A 68 -10.12 6.55 13.21
CA VAL A 68 -10.12 6.69 14.68
C VAL A 68 -8.83 6.12 15.30
N SER A 69 -7.76 5.97 14.51
CA SER A 69 -6.49 5.43 14.99
C SER A 69 -5.68 6.48 15.76
N PRO A 70 -4.77 6.05 16.65
CA PRO A 70 -3.77 6.95 17.23
C PRO A 70 -2.91 7.60 16.13
N LEU A 71 -2.68 8.91 16.25
CA LEU A 71 -1.82 9.63 15.31
C LEU A 71 -0.42 9.01 15.25
N GLY A 72 0.04 8.75 14.03
CA GLY A 72 1.36 8.18 13.74
C GLY A 72 1.37 6.65 13.67
N LEU A 73 0.29 5.96 14.04
CA LEU A 73 0.20 4.50 13.93
C LEU A 73 0.32 4.08 12.46
N ASN A 74 -0.60 4.52 11.61
CA ASN A 74 -0.57 4.14 10.20
C ASN A 74 0.63 4.75 9.47
N SER A 75 1.09 5.94 9.86
CA SER A 75 2.35 6.51 9.36
C SER A 75 3.53 5.56 9.57
N LEU A 76 3.70 5.02 10.78
CA LEU A 76 4.79 4.10 11.09
C LEU A 76 4.69 2.81 10.26
N LEU A 77 3.50 2.18 10.28
CA LEU A 77 3.26 0.92 9.57
C LEU A 77 3.55 1.06 8.07
N ARG A 78 2.99 2.09 7.43
CA ARG A 78 3.15 2.32 6.00
C ARG A 78 4.56 2.76 5.63
N THR A 79 5.27 3.49 6.50
CA THR A 79 6.69 3.81 6.26
C THR A 79 7.53 2.54 6.20
N ILE A 80 7.35 1.61 7.15
CA ILE A 80 8.09 0.34 7.18
C ILE A 80 7.76 -0.52 5.96
N ILE A 81 6.47 -0.64 5.61
CA ILE A 81 6.04 -1.40 4.43
C ILE A 81 6.59 -0.76 3.15
N GLY A 82 6.55 0.56 3.06
CA GLY A 82 7.14 1.34 1.97
C GLY A 82 8.64 1.06 1.84
N PHE A 83 9.40 1.15 2.92
CA PHE A 83 10.83 0.82 2.90
C PHE A 83 11.09 -0.61 2.38
N ILE A 84 10.43 -1.61 2.99
CA ILE A 84 10.61 -3.03 2.63
C ILE A 84 10.31 -3.25 1.15
N THR A 85 9.16 -2.77 0.66
CA THR A 85 8.75 -2.96 -0.74
C THR A 85 9.68 -2.25 -1.72
N GLY A 86 10.23 -1.10 -1.33
CA GLY A 86 11.15 -0.33 -2.17
C GLY A 86 12.56 -0.91 -2.22
N CYS A 87 12.96 -1.69 -1.23
CA CYS A 87 14.22 -2.46 -1.28
C CYS A 87 14.19 -3.54 -2.37
N PHE A 88 13.02 -4.07 -2.73
CA PHE A 88 12.88 -5.10 -3.78
C PHE A 88 12.92 -4.56 -5.20
N LYS A 89 13.03 -3.24 -5.39
CA LYS A 89 13.05 -2.57 -6.70
C LYS A 89 14.04 -3.19 -7.69
N ASP A 90 15.25 -3.46 -7.24
CA ASP A 90 16.37 -3.90 -8.10
C ASP A 90 16.49 -5.42 -8.21
N PHE A 91 15.74 -6.16 -7.38
CA PHE A 91 15.84 -7.62 -7.30
C PHE A 91 14.87 -8.35 -8.24
N ILE A 92 13.80 -7.69 -8.71
CA ILE A 92 12.67 -8.40 -9.33
C ILE A 92 12.17 -7.73 -10.61
N ASN A 93 12.04 -8.52 -11.68
CA ASN A 93 11.36 -8.10 -12.90
C ASN A 93 9.85 -8.36 -12.81
N VAL A 94 9.07 -7.32 -13.14
CA VAL A 94 7.61 -7.24 -12.89
C VAL A 94 6.79 -7.78 -14.06
N ASP A 95 7.37 -8.63 -14.90
CA ASP A 95 6.76 -9.00 -16.18
C ASP A 95 5.60 -9.99 -16.05
N THR A 96 5.24 -10.40 -14.82
CA THR A 96 4.13 -11.32 -14.56
C THR A 96 3.04 -10.69 -13.70
N VAL A 97 1.79 -10.93 -14.08
CA VAL A 97 0.57 -10.52 -13.37
C VAL A 97 0.53 -11.05 -11.93
N PHE A 98 1.25 -12.14 -11.64
CA PHE A 98 1.35 -12.73 -10.31
C PHE A 98 2.19 -11.94 -9.33
N PHE A 99 3.14 -11.14 -9.81
CA PHE A 99 4.07 -10.47 -8.92
C PHE A 99 3.42 -9.38 -8.05
N PRO A 100 2.57 -8.48 -8.60
CA PRO A 100 1.78 -7.56 -7.77
C PRO A 100 0.93 -8.25 -6.71
N ALA A 101 0.35 -9.41 -7.03
CA ALA A 101 -0.47 -10.18 -6.09
C ALA A 101 0.36 -10.66 -4.89
N ILE A 102 1.54 -11.24 -5.14
CA ILE A 102 2.44 -11.72 -4.08
C ILE A 102 2.92 -10.57 -3.20
N LEU A 103 3.32 -9.44 -3.80
CA LEU A 103 3.74 -8.26 -3.05
C LEU A 103 2.62 -7.73 -2.13
N ALA A 104 1.39 -7.66 -2.64
CA ALA A 104 0.24 -7.21 -1.86
C ALA A 104 -0.12 -8.17 -0.71
N ALA A 105 -0.04 -9.48 -0.95
CA ALA A 105 -0.23 -10.49 0.09
C ALA A 105 0.81 -10.32 1.21
N ILE A 106 2.09 -10.23 0.86
CA ILE A 106 3.18 -10.04 1.81
C ILE A 106 3.01 -8.72 2.57
N ALA A 107 2.73 -7.62 1.87
CA ALA A 107 2.55 -6.31 2.49
C ALA A 107 1.36 -6.27 3.47
N THR A 108 0.24 -6.90 3.10
CA THR A 108 -0.94 -7.00 3.98
C THR A 108 -0.65 -7.87 5.21
N PHE A 109 0.10 -8.96 5.03
CA PHE A 109 0.55 -9.80 6.14
C PHE A 109 1.51 -9.05 7.07
N VAL A 110 2.51 -8.35 6.52
CA VAL A 110 3.46 -7.51 7.28
C VAL A 110 2.72 -6.40 8.03
N LYS A 111 1.71 -5.77 7.41
CA LYS A 111 0.84 -4.79 8.07
C LYS A 111 0.21 -5.37 9.34
N ALA A 112 -0.39 -6.57 9.25
CA ALA A 112 -1.00 -7.23 10.40
C ALA A 112 0.02 -7.60 11.48
N MET A 113 1.20 -8.12 11.10
CA MET A 113 2.28 -8.42 12.05
C MET A 113 2.75 -7.16 12.80
N LEU A 114 3.01 -6.08 12.07
CA LEU A 114 3.45 -4.82 12.67
C LEU A 114 2.38 -4.24 13.60
N LEU A 115 1.10 -4.29 13.21
CA LEU A 115 -0.01 -3.84 14.05
C LEU A 115 -0.11 -4.66 15.34
N PHE A 116 0.10 -5.98 15.26
CA PHE A 116 0.16 -6.85 16.42
C PHE A 116 1.30 -6.47 17.38
N VAL A 117 2.51 -6.25 16.85
CA VAL A 117 3.66 -5.81 17.65
C VAL A 117 3.38 -4.47 18.33
N VAL A 118 2.85 -3.49 17.59
CA VAL A 118 2.54 -2.17 18.16
C VAL A 118 1.44 -2.30 19.22
N SER A 119 0.37 -3.05 18.98
CA SER A 119 -0.68 -3.23 19.99
C SER A 119 -0.17 -3.89 21.27
N PHE A 120 0.73 -4.88 21.14
CA PHE A 120 1.39 -5.50 22.30
C PHE A 120 2.16 -4.47 23.13
N LEU A 121 2.92 -3.56 22.49
CA LEU A 121 3.65 -2.49 23.18
C LEU A 121 2.74 -1.51 23.93
N PHE A 122 1.52 -1.29 23.44
CA PHE A 122 0.52 -0.40 24.04
C PHE A 122 -0.48 -1.13 24.96
N GLY A 123 -0.18 -2.38 25.34
CA GLY A 123 -1.00 -3.15 26.28
C GLY A 123 -2.36 -3.58 25.72
N GLY A 124 -2.46 -3.84 24.42
CA GLY A 124 -3.68 -4.35 23.78
C GLY A 124 -4.77 -3.30 23.56
N LYS A 125 -4.47 -2.01 23.74
CA LYS A 125 -5.45 -0.91 23.57
C LYS A 125 -5.72 -0.56 22.11
N ILE A 126 -4.89 -1.03 21.19
CA ILE A 126 -5.03 -0.78 19.75
C ILE A 126 -5.79 -1.96 19.16
N ALA A 127 -6.86 -1.68 18.42
CA ALA A 127 -7.59 -2.69 17.68
C ALA A 127 -6.65 -3.38 16.67
N VAL A 128 -6.56 -4.70 16.74
CA VAL A 128 -5.73 -5.52 15.87
C VAL A 128 -6.61 -6.50 15.13
N TYR A 129 -6.23 -6.84 13.90
CA TYR A 129 -6.68 -8.07 13.27
C TYR A 129 -6.22 -9.27 14.10
N HIS A 130 -7.15 -10.13 14.51
CA HIS A 130 -6.75 -11.45 14.97
C HIS A 130 -6.48 -12.32 13.73
N LEU A 131 -5.32 -12.98 13.66
CA LEU A 131 -4.98 -13.87 12.53
C LEU A 131 -5.95 -15.05 12.39
N SER A 132 -6.72 -15.35 13.43
CA SER A 132 -7.80 -16.34 13.44
C SER A 132 -9.12 -15.82 12.89
N GLU A 133 -9.29 -14.51 12.69
CA GLU A 133 -10.52 -13.91 12.18
C GLU A 133 -10.60 -14.02 10.65
N SER A 134 -11.80 -14.34 10.16
CA SER A 134 -12.07 -14.39 8.72
C SER A 134 -11.88 -13.04 8.04
N LEU A 135 -12.06 -11.92 8.76
CA LEU A 135 -11.92 -10.56 8.21
C LEU A 135 -10.51 -10.31 7.67
N PHE A 136 -9.47 -10.72 8.41
CA PHE A 136 -8.08 -10.60 7.97
C PHE A 136 -7.83 -11.37 6.67
N TRP A 137 -8.26 -12.63 6.61
CA TRP A 137 -8.05 -13.47 5.44
C TRP A 137 -8.84 -12.96 4.23
N ILE A 138 -10.03 -12.40 4.43
CA ILE A 138 -10.81 -11.77 3.37
C ILE A 138 -10.08 -10.53 2.84
N GLU A 139 -9.59 -9.65 3.72
CA GLU A 139 -8.81 -8.47 3.31
C GLU A 139 -7.56 -8.86 2.53
N LEU A 140 -6.80 -9.82 3.04
CA LEU A 140 -5.61 -10.35 2.38
C LEU A 140 -5.94 -10.87 0.99
N CYS A 141 -7.01 -11.65 0.86
CA CYS A 141 -7.45 -12.21 -0.42
C CYS A 141 -7.90 -11.10 -1.38
N MET A 142 -8.69 -10.13 -0.91
CA MET A 142 -9.14 -8.99 -1.70
C MET A 142 -7.96 -8.14 -2.21
N ASN A 143 -7.02 -7.78 -1.33
CA ASN A 143 -5.82 -7.02 -1.72
C ASN A 143 -4.97 -7.80 -2.73
N THR A 144 -4.83 -9.11 -2.54
CA THR A 144 -4.06 -9.99 -3.44
C THR A 144 -4.69 -10.05 -4.84
N VAL A 145 -6.01 -10.21 -4.92
CA VAL A 145 -6.74 -10.26 -6.20
C VAL A 145 -6.82 -8.90 -6.88
N LEU A 146 -6.97 -7.82 -6.11
CA LEU A 146 -7.06 -6.46 -6.64
C LEU A 146 -5.70 -5.88 -7.04
N ALA A 147 -4.60 -6.36 -6.47
CA ALA A 147 -3.28 -5.80 -6.73
C ALA A 147 -2.85 -5.81 -8.21
N PRO A 148 -3.01 -6.91 -8.98
CA PRO A 148 -2.67 -6.89 -10.40
C PRO A 148 -3.53 -5.90 -11.20
N LEU A 149 -4.83 -5.81 -10.87
CA LEU A 149 -5.75 -4.85 -11.50
C LEU A 149 -5.33 -3.41 -11.19
N MET A 150 -5.01 -3.13 -9.92
CA MET A 150 -4.56 -1.82 -9.47
C MET A 150 -3.22 -1.44 -10.12
N PHE A 151 -2.27 -2.37 -10.19
CA PHE A 151 -0.99 -2.12 -10.84
C PHE A 151 -1.16 -1.84 -12.34
N ALA A 152 -2.05 -2.58 -13.02
CA ALA A 152 -2.37 -2.31 -14.42
C ALA A 152 -3.01 -0.93 -14.60
N PHE A 153 -3.90 -0.51 -13.71
CA PHE A 153 -4.49 0.83 -13.70
C PHE A 153 -3.44 1.92 -13.46
N LEU A 154 -2.59 1.77 -12.44
CA LEU A 154 -1.53 2.73 -12.09
C LEU A 154 -0.46 2.84 -13.18
N ARG A 155 -0.25 1.77 -13.97
CA ARG A 155 0.63 1.79 -15.14
C ARG A 155 0.18 2.79 -16.20
N LEU A 156 -1.12 3.06 -16.34
CA LEU A 156 -1.64 4.09 -17.26
C LEU A 156 -1.14 5.50 -16.88
N PHE A 157 -0.88 5.73 -15.60
CA PHE A 157 -0.40 6.98 -15.03
C PHE A 157 1.10 6.93 -14.67
N SER A 158 1.84 5.94 -15.20
CA SER A 158 3.25 5.73 -14.85
C SER A 158 4.13 6.94 -15.15
N SER A 159 3.77 7.75 -16.15
CA SER A 159 4.49 8.98 -16.50
C SER A 159 4.49 10.03 -15.40
N TRP A 160 3.50 10.02 -14.51
CA TRP A 160 3.38 10.97 -13.40
C TRP A 160 3.83 10.36 -12.07
N LEU A 161 3.57 9.06 -11.89
CA LEU A 161 3.87 8.34 -10.65
C LEU A 161 5.33 7.91 -10.53
N LEU A 162 6.01 7.62 -11.66
CA LEU A 162 7.37 7.06 -11.65
C LEU A 162 8.45 8.10 -11.94
N ILE A 163 9.59 7.98 -11.27
CA ILE A 163 10.75 8.87 -11.48
C ILE A 163 11.47 8.52 -12.79
N MET A 164 11.45 7.24 -13.20
CA MET A 164 11.88 6.80 -14.54
C MET A 164 10.94 5.68 -15.01
N PRO A 165 10.24 5.83 -16.15
CA PRO A 165 9.46 4.73 -16.71
C PRO A 165 10.42 3.64 -17.20
N LYS A 166 10.30 2.41 -16.67
CA LYS A 166 11.10 1.24 -17.07
C LYS A 166 11.00 0.92 -18.57
N SER A 167 10.02 1.48 -19.30
CA SER A 167 9.87 1.32 -20.75
C SER A 167 11.04 1.86 -21.59
N ALA A 168 11.94 2.66 -21.02
CA ALA A 168 13.14 3.14 -21.71
C ALA A 168 14.33 2.14 -21.63
N SER A 169 14.26 1.13 -20.77
CA SER A 169 15.34 0.15 -20.61
C SER A 169 15.25 -1.03 -21.58
N TYR A 170 14.06 -1.30 -22.13
CA TYR A 170 13.81 -2.40 -23.08
C TYR A 170 14.11 -2.03 -24.55
N ALA A 171 14.52 -0.80 -24.83
CA ALA A 171 14.90 -0.37 -26.18
C ALA A 171 16.41 -0.49 -26.47
N LYS A 172 17.16 -1.20 -25.61
CA LYS A 172 18.62 -1.33 -25.67
C LYS A 172 19.15 -2.76 -25.60
N GLU A 173 18.29 -3.77 -25.72
CA GLU A 173 18.71 -5.16 -25.95
C GLU A 173 18.23 -5.63 -27.32
#